data_AF-A0A3B0IU64-F1
#
_entry.id   AF-A0A3B0IU64-F1
#
_cell.length_a   1.000
_cell.length_b   1.000
_cell.length_c   1.000
_cell.angle_alpha   90.00
_cell.angle_beta   90.00
_cell.angle_gamma   90.00
#
_symmetry.space_group_name_H-M   'P 1'
#
loop_
_entity.id
_entity.type
_entity.pdbx_description
1 polymer ?
#
loop_
_entity_poly.entity_id
_entity_poly.type
_entity_poly.pdbx_seq_one_letter_code
_entity_poly.pdbx_strand_id
1 'polypeptide(L)'
;MLDYKPIYWFSSLYLQPQHLQTQQLHDEYWRARYQLLTQPWAWGVINITFHQAALQDEELRIYEGQFIVPNGIYADCNVKAIVAPHSLRHCWLVREKPVLVYIGLRQISYNQNNVTYVAKASEITEQTTRWVSSPTERPVKDLYGNGTEVQIQQMLYNVRFFFARRNSAIKWFPGYGSELIIYV
;
A
#
# COMPACT_ATOMS: atom_id res chain seq x y z
N MET A 1 -14.45 -5.12 13.53
CA MET A 1 -13.36 -5.55 14.44
C MET A 1 -12.43 -6.42 13.60
N LEU A 2 -11.13 -6.07 13.48
CA LEU A 2 -10.15 -6.93 12.80
C LEU A 2 -9.93 -8.18 13.64
N ASP A 3 -10.74 -9.20 13.39
CA ASP A 3 -10.47 -10.53 13.93
C ASP A 3 -9.41 -11.20 13.07
N TYR A 4 -8.15 -10.94 13.42
CA TYR A 4 -7.00 -11.73 12.97
C TYR A 4 -7.00 -13.10 13.66
N LYS A 5 -8.17 -13.75 13.70
CA LYS A 5 -8.35 -15.04 14.36
C LYS A 5 -7.91 -16.17 13.43
N PRO A 6 -7.44 -17.30 13.98
CA PRO A 6 -7.15 -18.47 13.18
C PRO A 6 -8.44 -19.02 12.55
N ILE A 7 -8.29 -19.67 11.39
CA ILE A 7 -9.39 -20.32 10.68
C ILE A 7 -9.58 -21.72 11.24
N TYR A 8 -10.83 -22.11 11.50
CA TYR A 8 -11.17 -23.47 11.89
C TYR A 8 -11.31 -24.36 10.64
N TRP A 9 -10.28 -25.16 10.37
CA TRP A 9 -10.25 -26.12 9.27
C TRP A 9 -10.81 -27.47 9.70
N PHE A 10 -11.73 -28.02 8.92
CA PHE A 10 -12.32 -29.34 9.16
C PHE A 10 -12.65 -30.01 7.82
N SER A 11 -12.88 -31.33 7.86
CA SER A 11 -13.22 -32.09 6.67
C SER A 11 -14.51 -31.57 6.03
N SER A 12 -14.56 -31.56 4.70
CA SER A 12 -15.71 -31.10 3.91
C SER A 12 -16.00 -29.59 3.97
N LEU A 13 -15.09 -28.78 4.52
CA LEU A 13 -15.16 -27.32 4.37
C LEU A 13 -14.92 -26.95 2.89
N TYR A 14 -15.88 -26.25 2.28
CA TYR A 14 -15.73 -25.73 0.91
C TYR A 14 -14.82 -24.50 0.92
N LEU A 15 -13.77 -24.48 0.09
CA LEU A 15 -12.83 -23.37 0.05
C LEU A 15 -13.44 -22.14 -0.62
N GLN A 16 -13.51 -21.03 0.12
CA GLN A 16 -13.94 -19.73 -0.38
C GLN A 16 -12.79 -18.72 -0.24
N PRO A 17 -12.78 -17.62 -1.03
CA PRO A 17 -11.74 -16.60 -0.97
C PRO A 17 -11.49 -16.04 0.44
N GLN A 18 -12.55 -15.94 1.24
CA GLN A 18 -12.51 -15.43 2.61
C GLN A 18 -11.58 -16.23 3.52
N HIS A 19 -11.46 -17.55 3.30
CA HIS A 19 -10.51 -18.37 4.06
C HIS A 19 -9.07 -17.93 3.78
N LEU A 20 -8.68 -17.86 2.50
CA LEU A 20 -7.32 -17.46 2.15
C LEU A 20 -7.02 -15.99 2.51
N GLN A 21 -8.02 -15.10 2.35
CA GLN A 21 -7.90 -13.69 2.74
C GLN A 21 -7.70 -13.53 4.25
N THR A 22 -8.47 -14.25 5.06
CA THR A 22 -8.35 -14.17 6.53
C THR A 22 -7.00 -14.72 6.99
N GLN A 23 -6.54 -15.82 6.39
CA GLN A 23 -5.21 -16.38 6.67
C GLN A 23 -4.10 -15.38 6.35
N GLN A 24 -4.16 -14.76 5.16
CA GLN A 24 -3.18 -13.76 4.74
C GLN A 24 -3.14 -12.55 5.70
N LEU A 25 -4.31 -12.09 6.16
CA LEU A 25 -4.40 -10.99 7.12
C LEU A 25 -3.87 -11.36 8.51
N HIS A 26 -4.13 -12.59 8.97
CA HIS A 26 -3.58 -13.12 10.22
C HIS A 26 -2.05 -13.13 10.20
N ASP A 27 -1.47 -13.62 9.10
CA ASP A 27 -0.01 -13.66 8.93
C ASP A 27 0.59 -12.25 8.84
N GLU A 28 -0.07 -11.34 8.12
CA GLU A 28 0.33 -9.93 8.04
C GLU A 28 0.32 -9.26 9.42
N TYR A 29 -0.71 -9.52 10.23
CA TYR A 29 -0.81 -9.02 11.59
C TYR A 29 0.37 -9.48 12.44
N TRP A 30 0.64 -10.77 12.53
CA TRP A 30 1.70 -11.27 13.39
C TRP A 30 3.08 -10.78 12.94
N ARG A 31 3.36 -10.74 11.62
CA ARG A 31 4.61 -10.16 11.10
C ARG A 31 4.79 -8.71 11.55
N ALA A 32 3.76 -7.89 11.39
CA ALA A 32 3.79 -6.49 11.82
C ALA A 32 3.92 -6.36 13.35
N ARG A 33 3.22 -7.20 14.12
CA ARG A 33 3.29 -7.20 15.59
C ARG A 33 4.67 -7.57 16.10
N TYR A 34 5.32 -8.58 15.54
CA TYR A 34 6.69 -8.94 15.92
C TYR A 34 7.67 -7.78 15.68
N GLN A 35 7.55 -7.10 14.53
CA GLN A 35 8.38 -5.93 14.23
C GLN A 35 8.13 -4.78 15.22
N LEU A 36 6.87 -4.46 15.54
CA LEU A 36 6.56 -3.41 16.52
C LEU A 36 6.95 -3.75 17.96
N LEU A 37 6.89 -5.03 18.36
CA LEU A 37 7.27 -5.44 19.71
C LEU A 37 8.80 -5.47 19.90
N THR A 38 9.55 -5.72 18.84
CA THR A 38 11.02 -5.73 18.88
C THR A 38 11.61 -4.34 18.65
N GLN A 39 10.99 -3.54 17.78
CA GLN A 39 11.44 -2.19 17.43
C GLN A 39 10.24 -1.24 17.24
N PRO A 40 9.67 -0.68 18.33
CA PRO A 40 8.43 0.10 18.28
C PRO A 40 8.46 1.34 17.37
N TRP A 41 9.66 1.91 17.17
CA TRP A 41 9.88 3.14 16.40
C TRP A 41 10.55 2.89 15.04
N ALA A 42 10.72 1.63 14.61
CA ALA A 42 11.32 1.28 13.33
C ALA A 42 10.33 1.38 12.16
N TRP A 43 9.59 2.48 12.11
CA TRP A 43 8.75 2.87 10.98
C TRP A 43 9.35 4.11 10.34
N GLY A 44 9.21 4.25 9.02
CA GLY A 44 10.04 5.21 8.30
C GLY A 44 10.16 4.94 6.81
N VAL A 45 10.90 5.83 6.15
CA VAL A 45 11.41 5.62 4.80
C VAL A 45 12.72 4.89 4.96
N ILE A 46 12.86 3.78 4.26
CA ILE A 46 14.12 3.06 4.17
C ILE A 46 14.90 3.58 2.98
N ASN A 47 14.25 3.69 1.82
CA ASN A 47 14.80 4.29 0.61
C ASN A 47 13.67 4.95 -0.20
N ILE A 48 13.99 6.02 -0.92
CA ILE A 48 13.09 6.67 -1.87
C ILE A 48 13.91 7.38 -2.95
N THR A 49 13.60 7.10 -4.21
CA THR A 49 14.27 7.73 -5.36
C THR A 49 13.24 8.49 -6.20
N PHE A 50 13.32 9.81 -6.21
CA PHE A 50 12.40 10.68 -6.96
C PHE A 50 12.75 10.77 -8.45
N HIS A 51 11.72 10.92 -9.28
CA HIS A 51 11.87 11.17 -10.71
C HIS A 51 12.06 12.67 -10.98
N GLN A 52 13.32 13.13 -11.00
CA GLN A 52 13.66 14.56 -11.08
C GLN A 52 13.01 15.31 -12.25
N ALA A 53 12.96 14.71 -13.45
CA ALA A 53 12.31 15.37 -14.60
C ALA A 53 10.79 15.53 -14.42
N ALA A 54 10.11 14.60 -13.74
CA ALA A 54 8.68 14.71 -13.48
C ALA A 54 8.41 15.81 -12.45
N LEU A 55 9.33 15.99 -11.49
CA LEU A 55 9.25 17.06 -10.50
C LEU A 55 9.34 18.45 -11.16
N GLN A 56 10.15 18.60 -12.21
CA GLN A 56 10.21 19.83 -13.02
C GLN A 56 8.88 20.11 -13.73
N ASP A 57 8.17 19.06 -14.16
CA ASP A 57 6.83 19.15 -14.74
C ASP A 57 5.70 19.26 -13.68
N GLU A 58 6.07 19.53 -12.43
CA GLU A 58 5.17 19.65 -11.28
C GLU A 58 4.39 18.37 -10.97
N GLU A 59 5.01 17.22 -11.22
CA GLU A 59 4.49 15.90 -10.88
C GLU A 59 5.40 15.20 -9.85
N LEU A 60 4.83 14.85 -8.70
CA LEU A 60 5.51 14.05 -7.70
C LEU A 60 5.44 12.58 -8.09
N ARG A 61 6.59 12.03 -8.46
CA ARG A 61 6.74 10.64 -8.89
C ARG A 61 8.03 10.04 -8.35
N ILE A 62 7.99 8.75 -8.02
CA ILE A 62 9.16 7.96 -7.58
C ILE A 62 9.47 6.85 -8.57
N TYR A 63 10.75 6.49 -8.67
CA TYR A 63 11.21 5.29 -9.38
C TYR A 63 11.09 4.06 -8.48
N GLU A 64 11.53 4.21 -7.23
CA GLU A 64 11.57 3.15 -6.23
C GLU A 64 11.34 3.76 -4.84
N GLY A 65 10.84 2.93 -3.93
CA GLY A 65 10.52 3.35 -2.58
C GLY A 65 10.26 2.16 -1.68
N GLN A 66 10.84 2.20 -0.49
CA GLN A 66 10.67 1.21 0.56
C GLN A 66 10.27 1.92 1.84
N PHE A 67 9.15 1.49 2.41
CA PHE A 67 8.51 2.15 3.53
C PHE A 67 8.08 1.12 4.57
N ILE A 68 8.24 1.46 5.84
CA ILE A 68 7.55 0.79 6.94
C ILE A 68 6.54 1.78 7.49
N VAL A 69 5.26 1.47 7.35
CA VAL A 69 4.19 2.27 7.95
C VAL A 69 4.13 1.97 9.46
N PRO A 70 3.76 2.94 10.32
CA PRO A 70 3.64 2.75 11.78
C PRO A 70 2.79 1.58 12.29
N ASN A 71 1.93 0.98 11.46
CA ASN A 71 1.25 -0.27 11.83
C ASN A 71 2.10 -1.53 11.58
N GLY A 72 3.37 -1.36 11.19
CA GLY A 72 4.39 -2.38 10.99
C GLY A 72 4.41 -3.06 9.62
N ILE A 73 3.58 -2.61 8.69
CA ILE A 73 3.57 -3.15 7.33
C ILE A 73 4.76 -2.59 6.56
N TYR A 74 5.54 -3.49 6.00
CA TYR A 74 6.56 -3.16 5.02
C TYR A 74 5.94 -3.08 3.62
N ALA A 75 6.14 -1.97 2.92
CA ALA A 75 5.71 -1.73 1.54
C ALA A 75 6.93 -1.46 0.66
N ASP A 76 7.14 -2.28 -0.37
CA ASP A 76 8.27 -2.21 -1.28
C ASP A 76 7.75 -2.08 -2.72
N CYS A 77 8.09 -0.96 -3.37
CA CYS A 77 7.65 -0.67 -4.74
C CYS A 77 8.27 -1.61 -5.79
N ASN A 78 9.38 -2.28 -5.47
CA ASN A 78 10.01 -3.26 -6.36
C ASN A 78 9.35 -4.64 -6.27
N VAL A 79 8.51 -4.89 -5.25
CA VAL A 79 7.96 -6.22 -4.96
C VAL A 79 6.44 -6.23 -4.89
N LYS A 80 5.84 -5.39 -4.04
CA LYS A 80 4.43 -5.53 -3.63
C LYS A 80 3.68 -4.22 -3.39
N ALA A 81 4.23 -3.09 -3.83
CA ALA A 81 3.59 -1.79 -3.69
C ALA A 81 3.67 -1.02 -5.00
N ILE A 82 2.76 -0.07 -5.16
CA ILE A 82 2.78 0.93 -6.21
C ILE A 82 2.43 2.28 -5.59
N VAL A 83 3.09 3.33 -6.07
CA VAL A 83 2.80 4.71 -5.71
C VAL A 83 2.36 5.46 -6.95
N ALA A 84 1.12 5.91 -6.95
CA ALA A 84 0.59 6.70 -8.06
C ALA A 84 1.25 8.10 -8.08
N PRO A 85 1.64 8.61 -9.27
CA PRO A 85 2.09 9.98 -9.42
C PRO A 85 1.03 10.97 -8.92
N HIS A 86 1.46 12.11 -8.39
CA HIS A 86 0.54 13.14 -7.91
C HIS A 86 0.94 14.53 -8.42
N SER A 87 -0.01 15.26 -9.01
CA SER A 87 0.26 16.62 -9.48
C SER A 87 0.43 17.59 -8.29
N LEU A 88 1.51 18.37 -8.33
CA LEU A 88 1.82 19.39 -7.33
C LEU A 88 1.12 20.73 -7.61
N ARG A 89 0.52 20.91 -8.79
CA ARG A 89 -0.12 22.18 -9.25
C ARG A 89 -1.08 22.79 -8.24
N HIS A 90 -1.88 21.96 -7.59
CA HIS A 90 -2.91 22.40 -6.65
C HIS A 90 -2.49 22.24 -5.17
N CYS A 91 -1.35 21.60 -4.91
CA CYS A 91 -0.87 21.27 -3.57
C CYS A 91 0.31 22.17 -3.14
N TRP A 92 1.09 22.69 -4.10
CA TRP A 92 2.24 23.57 -3.86
C TRP A 92 1.95 25.02 -4.26
N LEU A 93 1.06 25.65 -3.48
CA LEU A 93 0.55 26.99 -3.80
C LEU A 93 1.59 28.11 -3.65
N VAL A 94 2.52 27.96 -2.70
CA VAL A 94 3.59 28.94 -2.44
C VAL A 94 4.92 28.26 -2.74
N ARG A 95 5.46 28.49 -3.93
CA ARG A 95 6.67 27.79 -4.44
C ARG A 95 7.94 28.09 -3.64
N GLU A 96 7.96 29.23 -2.96
CA GLU A 96 9.07 29.64 -2.08
C GLU A 96 9.07 28.89 -0.74
N LYS A 97 8.01 28.14 -0.41
CA LYS A 97 7.91 27.39 0.84
C LYS A 97 7.92 25.88 0.53
N PRO A 98 8.69 25.10 1.30
CA PRO A 98 8.65 23.65 1.16
C PRO A 98 7.24 23.14 1.50
N VAL A 99 6.86 22.03 0.87
CA VAL A 99 5.57 21.39 1.12
C VAL A 99 5.82 20.08 1.82
N LEU A 100 5.11 19.88 2.92
CA LEU A 100 5.18 18.63 3.64
C LEU A 100 4.34 17.58 2.92
N VAL A 101 5.03 16.53 2.47
CA VAL A 101 4.42 15.38 1.81
C VAL A 101 4.47 14.20 2.75
N TYR A 102 3.38 13.45 2.80
CA TYR A 102 3.32 12.19 3.51
C TYR A 102 3.07 11.04 2.57
N ILE A 103 3.53 9.86 2.97
CA ILE A 103 3.19 8.60 2.34
C ILE A 103 2.30 7.81 3.28
N GLY A 104 1.23 7.23 2.75
CA GLY A 104 0.30 6.45 3.54
C GLY A 104 -0.26 5.25 2.80
N LEU A 105 -0.62 4.23 3.58
CA LEU A 105 -1.36 3.04 3.14
C LEU A 105 -2.73 3.01 3.82
N ARG A 106 -3.77 2.73 3.04
CA ARG A 106 -5.13 2.64 3.59
C ARG A 106 -5.27 1.46 4.53
N GLN A 107 -5.91 1.67 5.66
CA GLN A 107 -6.38 0.62 6.56
C GLN A 107 -7.47 -0.21 5.89
N ILE A 108 -7.56 -1.47 6.32
CA ILE A 108 -8.61 -2.37 5.85
C ILE A 108 -9.97 -1.81 6.29
N SER A 109 -10.89 -1.71 5.35
CA SER A 109 -12.29 -1.38 5.58
C SER A 109 -13.14 -2.64 5.62
N TYR A 110 -14.13 -2.66 6.52
CA TYR A 110 -15.13 -3.73 6.62
C TYR A 110 -16.37 -3.48 5.79
N ASN A 111 -16.63 -2.20 5.53
CA ASN A 111 -17.89 -1.74 4.95
C ASN A 111 -17.71 -1.36 3.48
N GLN A 112 -16.48 -1.47 2.97
CA GLN A 112 -16.10 -1.08 1.61
C GLN A 112 -15.11 -2.10 1.05
N ASN A 113 -15.05 -2.18 -0.28
CA ASN A 113 -14.06 -2.98 -0.96
C ASN A 113 -12.64 -2.48 -0.64
N ASN A 114 -11.72 -3.43 -0.45
CA ASN A 114 -10.31 -3.12 -0.18
C ASN A 114 -9.41 -3.23 -1.41
N VAL A 115 -9.95 -3.73 -2.52
CA VAL A 115 -9.23 -3.93 -3.78
C VAL A 115 -9.99 -3.21 -4.88
N THR A 116 -9.29 -2.40 -5.68
CA THR A 116 -9.82 -1.92 -6.97
C THR A 116 -9.12 -2.61 -8.11
N TYR A 117 -9.89 -3.05 -9.10
CA TYR A 117 -9.35 -3.50 -10.37
C TYR A 117 -9.06 -2.30 -11.27
N VAL A 118 -7.83 -2.22 -11.78
CA VAL A 118 -7.32 -1.11 -12.57
C VAL A 118 -6.77 -1.65 -13.88
N ALA A 119 -7.37 -1.24 -15.00
CA ALA A 119 -6.96 -1.70 -16.32
C ALA A 119 -5.73 -0.95 -16.83
N LYS A 120 -5.61 0.34 -16.48
CA LYS A 120 -4.52 1.22 -16.92
C LYS A 120 -3.83 1.87 -15.72
N ALA A 121 -2.50 1.97 -15.76
CA ALA A 121 -1.71 2.57 -14.68
C ALA A 121 -2.16 4.01 -14.31
N SER A 122 -2.68 4.77 -15.28
CA SER A 122 -3.21 6.13 -15.07
C SER A 122 -4.43 6.19 -14.15
N GLU A 123 -5.22 5.12 -14.05
CA GLU A 123 -6.44 5.09 -13.23
C GLU A 123 -6.12 4.93 -11.74
N ILE A 124 -4.90 4.51 -11.39
CA ILE A 124 -4.47 4.24 -10.01
C ILE A 124 -4.55 5.52 -9.15
N THR A 125 -4.23 6.69 -9.72
CA THR A 125 -4.18 7.97 -9.00
C THR A 125 -5.49 8.32 -8.28
N GLU A 126 -6.62 7.96 -8.90
CA GLU A 126 -7.96 8.22 -8.37
C GLU A 126 -8.42 7.18 -7.34
N GLN A 127 -7.77 6.01 -7.31
CA GLN A 127 -8.18 4.91 -6.44
C GLN A 127 -7.74 5.13 -5.01
N THR A 128 -8.66 4.84 -4.10
CA THR A 128 -8.45 4.99 -2.67
C THR A 128 -8.45 3.66 -1.93
N THR A 129 -8.60 2.53 -2.61
CA THR A 129 -8.58 1.20 -1.98
C THR A 129 -7.16 0.85 -1.51
N ARG A 130 -7.06 -0.06 -0.53
CA ARG A 130 -5.77 -0.47 0.06
C ARG A 130 -4.89 -1.22 -0.94
N TRP A 131 -5.51 -2.01 -1.80
CA TRP A 131 -4.85 -2.74 -2.87
C TRP A 131 -5.41 -2.36 -4.22
N VAL A 132 -4.56 -2.48 -5.22
CA VAL A 132 -4.96 -2.47 -6.63
C VAL A 132 -4.58 -3.79 -7.27
N SER A 133 -5.37 -4.23 -8.23
CA SER A 133 -5.09 -5.41 -9.05
C SER A 133 -5.27 -5.05 -10.52
N SER A 134 -4.47 -5.67 -11.39
CA SER A 134 -4.50 -5.43 -12.84
C SER A 134 -4.95 -6.69 -13.60
N PRO A 135 -5.44 -6.55 -14.85
CA PRO A 135 -5.69 -7.69 -15.75
C PRO A 135 -4.46 -8.56 -15.98
N THR A 136 -3.27 -8.01 -15.79
CA THR A 136 -2.02 -8.70 -16.04
C THR A 136 -1.85 -9.84 -15.06
N GLU A 137 -2.19 -11.05 -15.52
CA GLU A 137 -1.84 -12.28 -14.83
C GLU A 137 -0.36 -12.57 -15.07
N ARG A 138 0.27 -13.20 -14.06
CA ARG A 138 1.65 -13.64 -14.19
C ARG A 138 1.69 -15.16 -14.19
N PRO A 139 2.44 -15.77 -15.12
CA PRO A 139 2.68 -17.20 -15.07
C PRO A 139 3.47 -17.54 -13.82
N VAL A 140 2.94 -18.46 -13.02
CA VAL A 140 3.59 -18.99 -11.82
C VAL A 140 3.77 -20.49 -11.98
N LYS A 141 5.03 -20.92 -11.90
CA LYS A 141 5.41 -22.33 -11.97
C LYS A 141 5.11 -23.03 -10.66
N ASP A 142 4.82 -24.32 -10.75
CA ASP A 142 4.91 -25.20 -9.59
C ASP A 142 6.38 -25.27 -9.15
N LEU A 143 6.64 -24.85 -7.91
CA LEU A 143 7.98 -24.80 -7.34
C LEU A 143 8.38 -26.12 -6.66
N TYR A 144 7.41 -26.97 -6.32
CA TYR A 144 7.63 -28.18 -5.55
C TYR A 144 7.46 -29.45 -6.37
N GLY A 145 6.65 -29.39 -7.42
CA GLY A 145 6.45 -30.46 -8.38
C GLY A 145 6.78 -30.05 -9.81
N ASN A 146 6.33 -30.87 -10.76
CA ASN A 146 6.41 -30.60 -12.19
C ASN A 146 5.02 -30.28 -12.77
N GLY A 147 4.18 -29.61 -11.96
CA GLY A 147 2.85 -29.15 -12.39
C GLY A 147 2.91 -28.15 -13.53
N THR A 148 1.79 -27.98 -14.23
CA THR A 148 1.64 -26.96 -15.28
C THR A 148 1.71 -25.56 -14.67
N GLU A 149 2.33 -24.64 -15.40
CA GLU A 149 2.34 -23.23 -15.06
C GLU A 149 0.91 -22.66 -15.09
N VAL A 150 0.56 -21.84 -14.10
CA VAL A 150 -0.77 -21.24 -13.96
C VAL A 150 -0.67 -19.73 -13.96
N GLN A 151 -1.61 -19.07 -14.64
CA GLN A 151 -1.73 -17.63 -14.63
C GLN A 151 -2.37 -17.17 -13.31
N ILE A 152 -1.65 -16.35 -12.54
CA ILE A 152 -2.12 -15.84 -11.24
C ILE A 152 -2.23 -14.32 -11.30
N GLN A 153 -3.41 -13.82 -10.98
CA GLN A 153 -3.65 -12.39 -10.79
C GLN A 153 -3.12 -11.96 -9.41
N GLN A 154 -2.28 -10.92 -9.39
CA GLN A 154 -1.66 -10.40 -8.17
C GLN A 154 -2.25 -9.06 -7.75
N MET A 155 -2.06 -8.71 -6.49
CA MET A 155 -2.46 -7.43 -5.91
C MET A 155 -1.22 -6.70 -5.40
N LEU A 156 -1.21 -5.38 -5.52
CA LEU A 156 -0.18 -4.50 -5.01
C LEU A 156 -0.78 -3.56 -3.97
N TYR A 157 -0.03 -3.22 -2.92
CA TYR A 157 -0.41 -2.14 -2.02
C TYR A 157 -0.49 -0.83 -2.80
N ASN A 158 -1.61 -0.15 -2.69
CA ASN A 158 -1.82 1.18 -3.25
C ASN A 158 -1.36 2.22 -2.22
N VAL A 159 -0.07 2.57 -2.31
CA VAL A 159 0.57 3.55 -1.46
C VAL A 159 0.37 4.94 -2.08
N ARG A 160 0.05 5.95 -1.28
CA ARG A 160 -0.36 7.27 -1.81
C ARG A 160 0.36 8.42 -1.12
N PHE A 161 0.55 9.50 -1.86
CA PHE A 161 0.99 10.78 -1.34
C PHE A 161 -0.17 11.56 -0.71
N PHE A 162 0.11 12.22 0.40
CA PHE A 162 -0.78 13.16 1.09
C PHE A 162 -0.02 14.45 1.36
N PHE A 163 -0.72 15.58 1.44
CA PHE A 163 -0.09 16.90 1.58
C PHE A 163 -0.64 17.62 2.81
N ALA A 164 0.24 18.17 3.65
CA ALA A 164 -0.19 18.99 4.78
C ALA A 164 -0.90 20.26 4.26
N ARG A 165 -2.16 20.49 4.65
CA ARG A 165 -2.83 21.79 4.44
C ARG A 165 -2.65 22.69 5.67
N ARG A 166 -2.41 23.99 5.43
CA ARG A 166 -2.04 25.01 6.43
C ARG A 166 -3.04 25.21 7.60
N ASN A 167 -4.26 24.66 7.53
CA ASN A 167 -5.32 24.89 8.53
C ASN A 167 -6.10 23.64 8.98
N SER A 168 -5.60 22.44 8.73
CA SER A 168 -6.09 21.26 9.42
C SER A 168 -5.03 20.84 10.43
N ALA A 169 -5.30 21.05 11.72
CA ALA A 169 -4.82 20.11 12.73
C ALA A 169 -5.03 18.73 12.13
N ILE A 170 -3.93 18.00 11.94
CA ILE A 170 -3.82 16.72 11.25
C ILE A 170 -5.01 15.85 11.67
N LYS A 171 -6.08 15.94 10.90
CA LYS A 171 -7.26 15.12 11.09
C LYS A 171 -6.84 13.84 10.43
N TRP A 172 -6.54 12.84 11.24
CA TRP A 172 -6.77 11.42 10.92
C TRP A 172 -7.53 11.32 9.60
N PHE A 173 -6.84 11.04 8.48
CA PHE A 173 -7.57 10.74 7.25
C PHE A 173 -8.35 9.47 7.56
N PRO A 174 -9.69 9.50 7.67
CA PRO A 174 -10.44 8.38 8.20
C PRO A 174 -10.14 7.15 7.33
N GLY A 175 -9.46 6.16 7.91
CA GLY A 175 -9.06 4.96 7.20
C GLY A 175 -7.63 4.92 6.66
N TYR A 176 -6.73 5.87 6.91
CA TYR A 176 -5.29 5.72 6.66
C TYR A 176 -4.54 5.67 7.98
N GLY A 177 -3.70 4.67 8.18
CA GLY A 177 -3.27 4.30 9.53
C GLY A 177 -1.97 4.89 10.00
N SER A 178 -1.37 5.84 9.29
CA SER A 178 -0.22 6.61 9.79
C SER A 178 0.36 7.58 8.78
N GLU A 179 1.04 8.59 9.32
CA GLU A 179 1.80 9.59 8.60
C GLU A 179 3.28 9.25 8.60
N LEU A 180 3.94 9.54 7.48
CA LEU A 180 5.38 9.51 7.37
C LEU A 180 5.82 10.82 6.71
N ILE A 181 6.64 11.61 7.39
CA ILE A 181 7.00 12.97 6.96
C ILE A 181 8.15 12.92 5.94
N ILE A 182 7.93 13.49 4.76
CA ILE A 182 8.97 13.78 3.77
C ILE A 182 8.95 15.28 3.48
N TYR A 183 10.12 15.92 3.59
CA TYR A 183 10.31 17.30 3.15
C TYR A 183 10.68 17.28 1.67
N VAL A 184 9.85 17.91 0.83
CA VAL A 184 10.13 18.19 -0.57
C VAL A 184 10.23 19.70 -0.76
#